data_AF-A0A1X1CNU6-F1
#
_entry.id   AF-A0A1X1CNU6-F1
#
_cell.length_a   1.000
_cell.length_b   1.000
_cell.length_c   1.000
_cell.angle_alpha   90.00
_cell.angle_beta   90.00
_cell.angle_gamma   90.00
#
_symmetry.space_group_name_H-M   'P 1'
#
loop_
_entity.id
_entity.type
_entity.pdbx_description
1 polymer ?
#
loop_
_entity_poly.entity_id
_entity_poly.type
_entity_poly.pdbx_seq_one_letter_code
_entity_poly.pdbx_strand_id
1 'polypeptide(L)'
;MNTQSLIIIHLMNHPEQTPAQIAAAIGRTANTVKTVLPAMVAVGDVWRDAEAKYSTAEAAGIGDEQYLSLCDVAYRLQERCLWNRAANVWHEAQKCTVKPGLREKARIKGMVCVEMARLKDPRPEADPLLGRSYSR
;
A
#
# COMPACT_ATOMS: atom_id res chain seq x y z
N MET A 1 8.70 17.00 -15.89
CA MET A 1 8.66 15.75 -15.08
C MET A 1 8.25 16.10 -13.66
N ASN A 2 7.30 15.37 -13.06
CA ASN A 2 6.82 15.66 -11.71
C ASN A 2 7.77 15.07 -10.64
N THR A 3 7.59 15.47 -9.37
CA THR A 3 8.45 15.00 -8.26
C THR A 3 8.35 13.49 -8.04
N GLN A 4 7.17 12.89 -8.22
CA GLN A 4 6.97 11.45 -8.04
C GLN A 4 7.78 10.64 -9.05
N SER A 5 7.73 10.99 -10.33
CA SER A 5 8.50 10.33 -11.39
C SER A 5 10.02 10.48 -11.17
N LEU A 6 10.47 11.65 -10.70
CA LEU A 6 11.88 11.86 -10.34
C LEU A 6 12.32 10.94 -9.19
N ILE A 7 11.49 10.80 -8.16
CA ILE A 7 11.75 9.90 -7.03
C ILE A 7 11.82 8.44 -7.51
N ILE A 8 10.86 7.99 -8.33
CA ILE A 8 10.83 6.62 -8.86
C ILE A 8 12.10 6.33 -9.67
N ILE A 9 12.43 7.17 -10.65
CA ILE A 9 13.61 6.98 -11.52
C ILE A 9 14.89 6.92 -10.68
N HIS A 10 15.01 7.77 -9.66
CA HIS A 10 16.17 7.76 -8.77
C HIS A 10 16.23 6.46 -7.95
N LEU A 11 15.13 6.07 -7.31
CA LEU A 11 15.07 4.88 -6.45
C LEU A 11 15.21 3.57 -7.22
N MET A 12 14.91 3.53 -8.52
CA MET A 12 15.18 2.36 -9.38
C MET A 12 16.68 2.07 -9.51
N ASN A 13 17.51 3.12 -9.51
CA ASN A 13 18.97 3.00 -9.64
C ASN A 13 19.69 3.02 -8.29
N HIS A 14 19.06 3.61 -7.29
CA HIS A 14 19.58 3.79 -5.94
C HIS A 14 18.51 3.41 -4.92
N PRO A 15 18.28 2.11 -4.66
CA PRO A 15 17.35 1.67 -3.63
C PRO A 15 17.88 2.05 -2.23
N GLU A 16 17.02 1.89 -1.22
CA GLU A 16 17.36 2.07 0.19
C GLU A 16 17.85 3.48 0.56
N GLN A 17 17.23 4.51 -0.01
CA GLN A 17 17.61 5.91 0.22
C GLN A 17 16.72 6.58 1.26
N THR A 18 17.32 7.44 2.07
CA THR A 18 16.61 8.34 2.98
C THR A 18 15.98 9.51 2.21
N PRO A 19 14.94 10.16 2.75
CA PRO A 19 14.35 11.35 2.13
C PRO A 19 15.34 12.48 1.84
N ALA A 20 16.40 12.62 2.65
CA ALA A 20 17.43 13.62 2.46
C ALA A 20 18.32 13.31 1.25
N GLN A 21 18.73 12.05 1.08
CA GLN A 21 19.53 11.62 -0.07
C GLN A 21 18.74 11.73 -1.37
N ILE A 22 17.47 11.29 -1.36
CA ILE A 22 16.56 11.44 -2.51
C ILE A 22 16.46 12.92 -2.90
N ALA A 23 16.19 13.79 -1.92
CA ALA A 23 16.04 15.22 -2.13
C ALA A 23 17.27 15.87 -2.77
N ALA A 24 18.46 15.53 -2.26
CA ALA A 24 19.73 15.99 -2.81
C ALA A 24 19.92 15.51 -4.27
N ALA A 25 19.60 14.25 -4.57
CA ALA A 25 19.79 13.69 -5.89
C ALA A 25 18.82 14.25 -6.95
N ILE A 26 17.56 14.51 -6.58
CA ILE A 26 16.54 15.01 -7.52
C ILE A 26 16.44 16.54 -7.58
N GLY A 27 17.30 17.26 -6.84
CA GLY A 27 17.31 18.72 -6.78
C GLY A 27 16.04 19.32 -6.16
N ARG A 28 15.48 18.66 -5.13
CA ARG A 28 14.28 19.13 -4.40
C ARG A 28 14.58 19.28 -2.92
N THR A 29 13.70 19.97 -2.19
CA THR A 29 13.86 20.07 -0.74
C THR A 29 13.49 18.77 -0.05
N ALA A 30 14.16 18.45 1.06
CA ALA A 30 13.82 17.31 1.89
C ALA A 30 12.37 17.36 2.39
N ASN A 31 11.82 18.56 2.59
CA ASN A 31 10.42 18.74 3.01
C ASN A 31 9.46 18.31 1.88
N THR A 32 9.70 18.75 0.64
CA THR A 32 8.91 18.33 -0.52
C THR A 32 8.91 16.80 -0.66
N VAL A 33 10.07 16.16 -0.55
CA VAL A 33 10.17 14.69 -0.63
C VAL A 33 9.40 14.02 0.51
N LYS A 34 9.54 14.51 1.75
CA LYS A 34 8.78 14.00 2.92
C LYS A 34 7.26 14.15 2.79
N THR A 35 6.77 15.16 2.07
CA THR A 35 5.33 15.31 1.80
C THR A 35 4.81 14.37 0.71
N VAL A 36 5.65 14.03 -0.27
CA VAL A 36 5.25 13.23 -1.43
C VAL A 36 5.36 11.73 -1.15
N LEU A 37 6.41 11.30 -0.43
CA LEU A 37 6.66 9.88 -0.15
C LEU A 37 5.48 9.16 0.53
N PRO A 38 4.77 9.72 1.54
CA PRO A 38 3.62 9.06 2.15
C PRO A 38 2.51 8.74 1.15
N ALA A 39 2.23 9.65 0.21
CA ALA A 39 1.24 9.42 -0.83
C ALA A 39 1.70 8.30 -1.79
N MET A 40 2.98 8.26 -2.15
CA MET A 40 3.53 7.19 -2.99
C MET A 40 3.52 5.83 -2.28
N VAL A 41 3.79 5.81 -0.96
CA VAL A 41 3.65 4.60 -0.12
C VAL A 41 2.19 4.15 -0.10
N ALA A 42 1.23 5.05 0.11
CA ALA A 42 -0.19 4.73 0.13
C ALA A 42 -0.69 4.13 -1.20
N VAL A 43 -0.11 4.53 -2.32
CA VAL A 43 -0.41 3.93 -3.64
C VAL A 43 0.32 2.59 -3.85
N GLY A 44 1.45 2.40 -3.16
CA GLY A 44 2.31 1.21 -3.25
C GLY A 44 3.34 1.30 -4.37
N ASP A 45 3.71 2.50 -4.80
CA ASP A 45 4.76 2.73 -5.80
C ASP A 45 6.16 2.67 -5.19
N VAL A 46 6.25 3.04 -3.90
CA VAL A 46 7.46 2.93 -3.07
C VAL A 46 7.07 2.27 -1.75
N TRP A 47 8.03 1.61 -1.13
CA TRP A 47 7.86 1.06 0.21
C TRP A 47 9.00 1.55 1.10
N ARG A 48 8.75 1.52 2.40
CA ARG A 48 9.69 1.98 3.42
C ARG A 48 10.05 0.82 4.34
N ASP A 49 11.34 0.66 4.60
CA ASP A 49 11.83 -0.33 5.56
C ASP A 49 11.70 0.15 7.02
N ALA A 50 12.22 -0.66 7.96
CA ALA A 50 12.25 -0.34 9.39
C ALA A 50 13.20 0.84 9.72
N GLU A 51 14.19 1.12 8.88
CA GLU A 51 15.19 2.18 9.03
C GLU A 51 14.77 3.51 8.37
N ALA A 52 13.52 3.58 7.89
CA ALA A 52 12.97 4.71 7.15
C ALA A 52 13.67 5.01 5.80
N LYS A 53 14.30 3.99 5.21
CA LYS A 53 14.82 4.04 3.85
C LYS A 53 13.73 3.60 2.87
N TYR A 54 13.75 4.21 1.70
CA TYR A 54 12.74 4.01 0.66
C TYR A 54 13.33 3.30 -0.54
N SER A 55 12.54 2.40 -1.10
CA SER A 55 12.84 1.66 -2.33
C SER A 55 11.61 1.66 -3.23
N THR A 56 11.80 1.53 -4.55
CA THR A 56 10.65 1.33 -5.45
C THR A 56 10.02 -0.04 -5.21
N ALA A 57 8.70 -0.13 -5.38
CA ALA A 57 8.09 -1.43 -5.57
C ALA A 57 8.70 -2.06 -6.82
N GLU A 58 9.27 -3.26 -6.67
CA GLU A 58 9.80 -4.02 -7.80
C GLU A 58 8.70 -4.21 -8.85
N ALA A 59 9.06 -4.11 -10.13
CA ALA A 59 8.15 -4.52 -11.18
C ALA A 59 7.83 -6.02 -11.00
N ALA A 60 6.54 -6.35 -11.01
CA ALA A 60 6.12 -7.73 -11.16
C ALA A 60 6.70 -8.26 -12.47
N GLY A 61 7.41 -9.38 -12.40
CA GLY A 61 8.19 -9.92 -13.50
C GLY A 61 7.80 -11.35 -13.82
N ILE A 62 8.67 -12.01 -14.59
CA ILE A 62 8.55 -13.45 -14.88
C ILE A 62 8.54 -14.21 -13.54
N GLY A 63 7.50 -15.02 -13.31
CA GLY A 63 7.27 -15.74 -12.05
C GLY A 63 6.27 -15.09 -11.08
N ASP A 64 5.82 -13.85 -11.33
CA ASP A 64 4.77 -13.18 -10.54
C ASP A 64 3.38 -13.25 -11.22
N GLU A 65 3.18 -14.18 -12.15
CA GLU A 65 1.94 -14.32 -12.94
C GLU A 65 0.70 -14.48 -12.05
N GLN A 66 0.83 -15.30 -11.00
CA GLN A 66 -0.24 -15.49 -10.03
C GLN A 66 -0.55 -14.19 -9.28
N TYR A 67 0.47 -13.43 -8.88
CA TYR A 67 0.29 -12.13 -8.24
C TYR A 67 -0.44 -11.14 -9.16
N LEU A 68 -0.02 -11.04 -10.42
CA LEU A 68 -0.65 -10.18 -11.41
C LEU A 68 -2.11 -10.54 -11.63
N SER A 69 -2.42 -11.84 -11.78
CA SER A 69 -3.79 -12.31 -11.95
C SER A 69 -4.69 -11.96 -10.76
N LEU A 70 -4.17 -12.08 -9.53
CA LEU A 70 -4.88 -11.72 -8.31
C LEU A 70 -5.07 -10.20 -8.22
N CYS A 71 -4.08 -9.40 -8.63
CA CYS A 71 -4.23 -7.95 -8.71
C CYS A 71 -5.38 -7.57 -9.66
N ASP A 72 -5.45 -8.18 -10.84
CA ASP A 72 -6.51 -7.91 -11.83
C ASP A 72 -7.91 -8.31 -11.31
N VAL A 73 -8.01 -9.40 -10.56
CA VAL A 73 -9.26 -9.78 -9.90
C VAL A 73 -9.62 -8.76 -8.81
N ALA A 74 -8.64 -8.36 -7.99
CA ALA A 74 -8.86 -7.42 -6.90
C ALA A 74 -9.32 -6.05 -7.41
N TYR A 75 -8.69 -5.51 -8.47
CA TYR A 75 -9.12 -4.26 -9.10
C TYR A 75 -10.55 -4.35 -9.65
N ARG A 76 -10.89 -5.42 -10.37
CA ARG A 76 -12.28 -5.63 -10.85
C ARG A 76 -13.31 -5.70 -9.71
N LEU A 77 -12.93 -6.26 -8.56
CA LEU A 77 -13.79 -6.27 -7.37
C LEU A 77 -13.94 -4.88 -6.75
N GLN A 78 -12.88 -4.06 -6.74
CA GLN A 78 -12.93 -2.67 -6.28
C GLN A 78 -13.83 -1.81 -7.16
N GLU A 79 -13.73 -1.96 -8.49
CA GLU A 79 -14.60 -1.27 -9.45
C GLU A 79 -16.09 -1.57 -9.23
N ARG A 80 -16.39 -2.78 -8.74
CA ARG A 80 -17.75 -3.22 -8.39
C ARG A 80 -18.13 -2.92 -6.94
N CYS A 81 -17.30 -2.18 -6.21
CA CYS A 81 -17.48 -1.86 -4.79
C CYS A 81 -17.65 -3.10 -3.90
N LEU A 82 -17.03 -4.23 -4.27
CA LEU A 82 -17.02 -5.49 -3.52
C LEU A 82 -15.80 -5.55 -2.59
N TRP A 83 -15.71 -4.56 -1.69
CA TRP A 83 -14.51 -4.23 -0.92
C TRP A 83 -14.00 -5.36 -0.03
N ASN A 84 -14.87 -6.06 0.70
CA ASN A 84 -14.46 -7.21 1.53
C ASN A 84 -13.87 -8.36 0.68
N ARG A 85 -14.42 -8.61 -0.51
CA ARG A 85 -13.88 -9.62 -1.41
C ARG A 85 -12.55 -9.17 -2.00
N ALA A 86 -12.44 -7.90 -2.40
CA ALA A 86 -11.19 -7.34 -2.89
C ALA A 86 -10.07 -7.41 -1.83
N ALA A 87 -10.38 -7.15 -0.55
CA ALA A 87 -9.42 -7.26 0.55
C ALA A 87 -8.86 -8.68 0.70
N ASN A 88 -9.70 -9.70 0.59
CA ASN A 88 -9.26 -11.10 0.65
C ASN A 88 -8.32 -11.44 -0.52
N VAL A 89 -8.67 -11.01 -1.74
CA VAL A 89 -7.83 -11.24 -2.92
C VAL A 89 -6.48 -10.51 -2.79
N TRP A 90 -6.44 -9.31 -2.21
CA TRP A 90 -5.18 -8.63 -1.90
C TRP A 90 -4.35 -9.39 -0.87
N HIS A 91 -4.98 -10.00 0.13
CA HIS A 91 -4.27 -10.84 1.10
C HIS A 91 -3.70 -12.12 0.48
N GLU A 92 -4.42 -12.72 -0.48
CA GLU A 92 -3.90 -13.85 -1.28
C GLU A 92 -2.73 -13.41 -2.16
N ALA A 93 -2.84 -12.26 -2.82
CA ALA A 93 -1.76 -11.68 -3.61
C ALA A 93 -0.51 -11.45 -2.75
N GLN A 94 -0.68 -10.95 -1.53
CA GLN A 94 0.43 -10.77 -0.57
C GLN A 94 1.14 -12.09 -0.21
N LYS A 95 0.43 -13.23 -0.22
CA LYS A 95 1.01 -14.55 0.11
C LYS A 95 1.71 -15.21 -1.07
N CYS A 96 1.30 -14.92 -2.30
CA CYS A 96 1.84 -15.59 -3.49
C CYS A 96 3.17 -14.99 -3.98
N THR A 97 3.57 -13.80 -3.52
CA THR A 97 4.84 -13.17 -3.90
C THR A 97 5.82 -13.17 -2.73
N VAL A 98 7.09 -13.43 -3.04
CA VAL A 98 8.21 -13.32 -2.08
C VAL A 98 8.82 -11.92 -2.06
N LYS A 99 8.53 -11.10 -3.07
CA LYS A 99 9.13 -9.77 -3.25
C LYS A 99 8.58 -8.78 -2.22
N PRO A 100 9.42 -8.18 -1.36
CA PRO A 100 8.96 -7.35 -0.25
C PRO A 100 8.12 -6.15 -0.71
N GLY A 101 8.51 -5.50 -1.82
CA GLY A 101 7.76 -4.37 -2.37
C GLY A 101 6.35 -4.74 -2.86
N LEU A 102 6.20 -5.89 -3.53
CA LEU A 102 4.91 -6.38 -4.01
C LEU A 102 4.00 -6.86 -2.88
N ARG A 103 4.59 -7.50 -1.85
CA ARG A 103 3.88 -7.87 -0.63
C ARG A 103 3.36 -6.64 0.09
N GLU A 104 4.18 -5.60 0.21
CA GLU A 104 3.79 -4.38 0.89
C GLU A 104 2.70 -3.63 0.12
N LYS A 105 2.82 -3.55 -1.22
CA LYS A 105 1.77 -3.01 -2.09
C LYS A 105 0.44 -3.73 -1.88
N ALA A 106 0.44 -5.06 -1.90
CA ALA A 106 -0.77 -5.86 -1.68
C ALA A 106 -1.35 -5.65 -0.28
N ARG A 107 -0.50 -5.58 0.75
CA ARG A 107 -0.91 -5.27 2.13
C ARG A 107 -1.62 -3.92 2.22
N ILE A 108 -1.04 -2.87 1.63
CA ILE A 108 -1.59 -1.51 1.63
C ILE A 108 -2.93 -1.47 0.91
N LYS A 109 -3.02 -2.06 -0.28
CA LYS A 109 -4.28 -2.14 -1.04
C LYS A 109 -5.35 -2.93 -0.29
N GLY A 110 -4.98 -4.01 0.39
CA GLY A 110 -5.87 -4.78 1.26
C GLY A 110 -6.46 -3.93 2.40
N MET A 111 -5.63 -3.16 3.10
CA MET A 111 -6.09 -2.24 4.16
C MET A 111 -7.07 -1.19 3.63
N VAL A 112 -6.76 -0.58 2.48
CA VAL A 112 -7.67 0.39 1.83
C VAL A 112 -9.02 -0.26 1.53
N CYS A 113 -9.04 -1.50 1.03
CA CYS A 113 -10.30 -2.21 0.79
C CYS A 113 -11.09 -2.45 2.09
N VAL A 114 -10.43 -2.80 3.19
CA VAL A 114 -11.10 -2.97 4.49
C VAL A 114 -11.68 -1.65 4.98
N GLU A 115 -10.97 -0.55 4.83
CA GLU A 115 -11.45 0.78 5.19
C GLU A 115 -12.67 1.19 4.35
N MET A 116 -12.61 1.01 3.03
CA MET A 116 -13.75 1.27 2.14
C MET A 116 -14.95 0.37 2.45
N ALA A 117 -14.72 -0.88 2.86
CA ALA A 117 -15.79 -1.76 3.31
C ALA A 117 -16.48 -1.22 4.57
N ARG A 118 -15.70 -0.75 5.56
CA ARG A 118 -16.21 -0.14 6.80
C ARG A 118 -16.98 1.15 6.54
N LEU A 119 -16.54 1.97 5.58
CA LEU A 119 -17.26 3.19 5.21
C LEU A 119 -18.61 2.88 4.55
N LYS A 120 -18.70 1.77 3.80
CA LYS A 120 -19.93 1.34 3.14
C LYS A 120 -20.92 0.67 4.08
N ASP A 121 -20.42 -0.07 5.05
CA ASP A 121 -21.20 -0.76 6.07
C ASP A 121 -20.60 -0.47 7.45
N PRO A 122 -20.88 0.72 8.02
CA PRO A 122 -20.38 1.09 9.32
C PRO A 122 -20.95 0.13 10.35
N ARG A 123 -20.07 -0.44 11.19
CA ARG A 123 -20.53 -1.27 12.31
C ARG A 123 -21.57 -0.47 13.11
N PRO A 124 -22.70 -1.08 13.50
CA PRO A 124 -23.63 -0.41 14.38
C PRO A 124 -22.87 0.07 15.61
N GLU A 125 -23.12 1.33 16.01
CA GLU A 125 -22.55 1.87 17.25
C GLU A 125 -22.83 0.87 18.38
N ALA A 126 -21.82 0.65 19.23
CA ALA A 126 -21.99 -0.23 20.37
C ALA A 126 -23.15 0.31 21.21
N ASP A 127 -24.24 -0.45 21.29
CA ASP A 127 -25.43 -0.05 22.05
C ASP A 127 -24.99 0.27 23.50
N PRO A 128 -25.11 1.53 23.95
CA PRO A 128 -24.71 1.94 25.29
C PRO A 128 -25.40 1.12 26.39
N LEU A 129 -26.50 0.43 26.08
CA LEU A 129 -27.31 -0.35 27.01
C LEU A 129 -26.90 -1.83 27.10
N LEU A 130 -26.11 -2.36 26.16
CA LEU A 130 -25.65 -3.76 26.19
C LEU A 130 -24.26 -3.95 26.84
N GLY A 131 -23.63 -2.87 27.32
CA GLY A 131 -22.29 -2.87 27.90
C GLY A 131 -22.15 -3.36 29.35
N ARG A 132 -23.20 -3.90 29.98
CA ARG A 132 -23.11 -4.50 31.32
C ARG A 132 -23.94 -5.77 31.44
N SER A 133 -23.50 -6.84 30.78
CA SER A 133 -23.81 -8.18 31.28
C SER A 133 -23.03 -8.38 32.58
N TYR A 134 -23.67 -8.12 33.72
CA TYR A 134 -23.23 -8.56 35.03
C TYR A 134 -23.16 -10.09 35.03
N SER A 135 -21.96 -10.66 35.03
CA SER A 135 -21.76 -12.05 35.45
C SER A 135 -21.93 -12.12 36.96
N ARG A 136 -22.96 -12.82 37.42
CA ARG A 136 -23.04 -13.37 38.78
C ARG A 136 -22.30 -14.70 38.83
#